data_AF-A0A2E1MCD5-F1
#
_entry.id   AF-A0A2E1MCD5-F1
#
_cell.length_a   1.000
_cell.length_b   1.000
_cell.length_c   1.000
_cell.angle_alpha   90.00
_cell.angle_beta   90.00
_cell.angle_gamma   90.00
#
_symmetry.space_group_name_H-M   'P 1'
#
loop_
_entity.id
_entity.type
_entity.pdbx_description
1 polymer ?
#
loop_
_entity_poly.entity_id
_entity_poly.type
_entity_poly.pdbx_seq_one_letter_code
_entity_poly.pdbx_strand_id
1 'polypeptide(L)' 'MLLRQRIGIASMILFMPVNSPVWRMGIDEMGFDVGLSEVGFFATSVFIFIVGAIFTFTPKTIFD' A
#
# COMPACT_ATOMS: atom_id res chain seq x y z
N MET A 1 -19.70 2.24 2.92
CA MET A 1 -18.43 1.55 3.19
C MET A 1 -17.91 1.99 4.53
N LEU A 2 -17.46 1.04 5.35
CA LEU A 2 -16.77 1.34 6.61
C LEU A 2 -15.47 2.11 6.34
N LEU A 3 -15.02 2.94 7.29
CA LEU A 3 -13.75 3.67 7.19
C LEU A 3 -12.57 2.70 6.92
N ARG A 4 -12.57 1.53 7.56
CA ARG A 4 -11.60 0.44 7.34
C ARG A 4 -11.52 0.00 5.87
N GLN A 5 -12.67 -0.17 5.23
CA GLN A 5 -12.71 -0.58 3.81
C GLN A 5 -12.22 0.54 2.89
N ARG A 6 -12.55 1.81 3.21
CA ARG A 6 -12.04 2.96 2.44
C ARG A 6 -10.52 3.05 2.52
N ILE A 7 -9.95 2.86 3.72
CA ILE A 7 -8.50 2.80 3.93
C ILE A 7 -7.91 1.61 3.16
N GLY A 8 -8.54 0.44 3.22
CA GLY A 8 -8.11 -0.75 2.48
C GLY A 8 -8.04 -0.52 0.97
N ILE A 9 -9.10 0.05 0.39
CA ILE A 9 -9.17 0.37 -1.05
C ILE A 9 -8.11 1.40 -1.43
N ALA A 10 -7.95 2.46 -0.64
CA ALA A 10 -6.92 3.48 -0.89
C ALA A 10 -5.52 2.85 -0.86
N SER A 11 -5.25 1.98 0.12
CA SER A 11 -3.98 1.25 0.24
C SER A 11 -3.71 0.40 -0.99
N MET A 12 -4.73 -0.33 -1.47
CA MET A 12 -4.59 -1.19 -2.65
C MET A 12 -4.33 -0.39 -3.94
N ILE A 13 -4.95 0.77 -4.10
CA ILE A 13 -4.76 1.62 -5.28
C ILE A 13 -3.39 2.28 -5.24
N LEU A 14 -3.00 2.85 -4.09
CA LEU A 14 -1.73 3.58 -3.96
C LEU A 14 -0.52 2.65 -4.02
N PHE A 15 -0.56 1.52 -3.32
CA PHE A 15 0.57 0.58 -3.21
C PHE A 15 0.44 -0.63 -4.13
N MET A 16 -0.28 -0.50 -5.25
CA MET A 16 -0.23 -1.52 -6.29
C MET A 16 1.23 -1.77 -6.69
N PRO A 17 1.69 -3.02 -6.84
CA PRO A 17 3.10 -3.31 -7.07
C PRO A 17 3.70 -2.62 -8.30
N VAL A 18 2.86 -2.35 -9.32
CA VAL A 18 3.24 -1.57 -10.51
C VAL A 18 3.58 -0.10 -10.21
N ASN A 19 3.05 0.47 -9.12
CA ASN A 19 3.31 1.84 -8.68
C ASN A 19 4.60 1.95 -7.86
N SER A 20 5.21 0.82 -7.47
CA SER A 20 6.45 0.80 -6.68
C SER A 20 7.57 1.66 -7.31
N PRO A 21 7.86 1.59 -8.62
CA PRO A 21 8.85 2.47 -9.24
C PRO A 21 8.46 3.95 -9.20
N VAL A 22 7.16 4.27 -9.35
CA VAL A 22 6.65 5.64 -9.35
C VAL A 22 6.86 6.30 -8.00
N TRP A 23 6.56 5.58 -6.91
CA TRP A 23 6.81 6.08 -5.55
C TRP A 23 8.29 6.31 -5.29
N ARG A 24 9.15 5.39 -5.75
CA ARG A 24 10.59 5.53 -5.60
C ARG A 24 11.12 6.76 -6.34
N MET A 25 10.71 6.97 -7.59
CA MET A 25 11.05 8.16 -8.36
C MET A 25 10.58 9.44 -7.65
N GLY A 26 9.35 9.45 -7.11
CA GLY A 26 8.83 10.59 -6.36
C GLY A 26 9.61 10.89 -5.07
N ILE A 27 10.03 9.86 -4.33
CA ILE A 27 10.83 10.03 -3.10
C ILE A 27 12.24 10.53 -3.44
N ASP A 28 12.85 9.99 -4.49
CA ASP A 28 14.16 10.42 -4.99
C ASP A 28 14.13 11.89 -5.45
N GLU A 29 13.07 12.33 -6.15
CA GLU A 29 12.86 13.74 -6.53
C GLU A 29 12.69 14.68 -5.33
N MET A 30 12.14 14.18 -4.22
CA MET A 30 12.03 14.95 -2.97
C MET A 30 13.35 15.03 -2.20
N GLY A 31 14.42 14.41 -2.70
CA GLY A 31 15.76 14.43 -2.09
C GLY A 31 15.90 13.48 -0.89
N PHE A 32 14.99 12.53 -0.73
CA PHE A 32 15.07 11.51 0.32
C PHE A 32 15.62 10.21 -0.28
N ASP A 33 16.57 9.58 0.40
CA ASP A 33 16.95 8.22 0.09
C ASP A 33 15.96 7.27 0.78
N VAL A 34 15.30 6.43 -0.04
CA VAL A 34 14.37 5.40 0.44
C VAL A 34 15.06 4.42 1.40
N GLY A 35 16.39 4.25 1.31
CA GLY A 35 17.17 3.38 2.19
C GLY A 35 16.83 1.88 2.07
N LEU A 36 15.98 1.53 1.10
CA LEU A 36 15.60 0.16 0.77
C LEU A 36 16.14 -0.19 -0.61
N SER A 37 16.57 -1.45 -0.78
CA SER A 37 16.84 -1.99 -2.10
C SER A 37 15.56 -1.97 -2.95
N GLU A 38 15.71 -1.99 -4.27
CA GLU A 38 14.57 -2.00 -5.19
C GLU A 38 13.61 -3.16 -4.92
N VAL A 39 14.16 -4.35 -4.65
CA VAL A 39 13.39 -5.53 -4.24
C VAL A 39 12.72 -5.33 -2.89
N GLY A 40 13.40 -4.66 -1.95
CA GLY A 40 12.85 -4.33 -0.63
C GLY A 40 11.63 -3.42 -0.73
N PHE A 41 11.73 -2.33 -1.51
CA PHE A 41 10.63 -1.39 -1.71
C PHE A 41 9.42 -2.03 -2.43
N PHE A 42 9.70 -2.89 -3.41
CA PHE A 42 8.69 -3.70 -4.08
C PHE A 42 7.98 -4.64 -3.09
N ALA A 43 8.74 -5.37 -2.27
CA ALA A 43 8.19 -6.27 -1.26
C ALA A 43 7.33 -5.52 -0.22
N THR A 44 7.77 -4.33 0.22
CA THR A 44 6.98 -3.47 1.11
C THR A 44 5.69 -3.02 0.46
N SER A 45 5.71 -2.62 -0.81
CA SER A 45 4.50 -2.25 -1.56
C SER A 45 3.51 -3.42 -1.65
N VAL A 46 4.00 -4.63 -1.98
CA VAL A 46 3.19 -5.86 -1.99
C VAL A 46 2.60 -6.14 -0.61
N PHE A 47 3.39 -5.99 0.45
CA PHE A 47 2.91 -6.21 1.81
C PHE A 47 1.76 -5.25 2.18
N ILE A 48 1.93 -3.95 1.92
CA ILE A 48 0.89 -2.94 2.17
C ILE A 48 -0.35 -3.21 1.32
N PHE A 49 -0.18 -3.62 0.06
CA PHE A 49 -1.28 -4.02 -0.81
C PHE A 49 -2.09 -5.19 -0.22
N ILE A 50 -1.42 -6.23 0.26
CA ILE A 50 -2.06 -7.39 0.90
C ILE A 50 -2.82 -6.97 2.16
N VAL A 51 -2.21 -6.13 3.01
CA VAL A 51 -2.90 -5.58 4.20
C VAL A 51 -4.13 -4.77 3.80
N GLY A 52 -4.03 -3.96 2.74
CA GLY A 52 -5.16 -3.22 2.17
C GLY A 52 -6.28 -4.14 1.67
N ALA A 53 -5.93 -5.25 1.03
CA ALA A 53 -6.88 -6.27 0.60
C ALA A 53 -7.58 -6.92 1.79
N ILE A 54 -6.84 -7.28 2.84
CA ILE A 54 -7.43 -7.80 4.08
C ILE A 54 -8.43 -6.79 4.65
N PHE A 55 -8.08 -5.50 4.76
CA PHE A 55 -9.01 -4.49 5.27
C PHE A 55 -10.25 -4.27 4.39
N THR A 56 -10.11 -4.45 3.07
CA THR A 56 -11.22 -4.29 2.13
C THR A 56 -12.18 -5.48 2.17
N PHE A 57 -11.65 -6.70 2.17
CA PHE A 57 -12.42 -7.93 2.07
C PHE A 57 -12.79 -8.57 3.41
N THR A 58 -12.25 -8.07 4.54
CA THR A 58 -12.70 -8.52 5.86
C THR A 58 -14.19 -8.18 6.02
N PRO A 59 -15.06 -9.19 6.18
CA PRO A 59 -16.49 -8.97 6.28
C PRO A 59 -16.81 -8.13 7.51
N LYS A 60 -17.96 -7.43 7.47
CA LYS A 60 -18.52 -6.79 8.68
C LYS A 60 -18.68 -7.89 9.73
N THR A 61 -17.90 -7.83 10.79
CA THR A 61 -18.15 -8.66 11.96
C THR A 61 -19.44 -8.17 12.60
N ILE A 62 -20.15 -9.04 13.32
CA ILE A 62 -21.44 -8.72 13.97
C ILE A 62 -21.30 -7.55 14.98
N PHE A 63 -20.07 -7.14 15.29
CA PHE A 63 -19.70 -6.08 16.24
C PHE A 63 -19.35 -4.73 15.59
N ASP A 64 -19.47 -4.57 14.25
CA ASP A 64 -19.21 -3.34 13.45
C ASP A 64 -20.46 -2.79 12.73
#